data_AF-A0A967W078-F1
#
_entry.id   AF-A0A967W078-F1
#
_cell.length_a   1.000
_cell.length_b   1.000
_cell.length_c   1.000
_cell.angle_alpha   90.00
_cell.angle_beta   90.00
_cell.angle_gamma   90.00
#
_symmetry.space_group_name_H-M   'P 1'
#
loop_
_entity.id
_entity.type
_entity.pdbx_description
1 polymer ?
#
loop_
_entity_poly.entity_id
_entity_poly.type
_entity_poly.pdbx_seq_one_letter_code
_entity_poly.pdbx_strand_id
1 'polypeptide(L)'
;MITRENILDLAKKEGDHCVSIYLPTHKAGEEVQQDPIRLKNLLSQAVEQLKDREVREQEIDQLLDEARKLLDNPKFWRHNEKGLALFISGDDFEFYRIPHAF
;
A
#
# COMPACT_ATOMS: atom_id res chain seq x y z
N MET A 1 10.59 9.98 6.31
CA MET A 1 11.49 8.92 6.81
C MET A 1 10.73 8.17 7.88
N ILE A 2 10.57 6.84 7.75
CA ILE A 2 9.88 6.04 8.77
C ILE A 2 10.69 6.09 10.07
N THR A 3 10.05 6.43 11.19
CA THR A 3 10.70 6.48 12.51
C THR A 3 10.33 5.25 13.33
N ARG A 4 11.11 4.97 14.39
CA ARG A 4 10.77 3.91 15.36
C ARG A 4 9.40 4.14 15.99
N GLU A 5 9.02 5.39 16.21
CA GLU A 5 7.73 5.76 16.79
C GLU A 5 6.58 5.41 15.82
N ASN A 6 6.74 5.70 14.52
CA ASN A 6 5.77 5.29 13.51
C ASN A 6 5.56 3.76 13.48
N ILE A 7 6.64 2.98 13.61
CA ILE A 7 6.56 1.50 13.64
C ILE A 7 5.80 1.03 14.89
N LEU A 8 6.08 1.64 16.05
CA LEU A 8 5.40 1.29 17.30
C LEU A 8 3.92 1.66 17.27
N ASP A 9 3.55 2.74 16.60
CA ASP A 9 2.15 3.14 16.48
C ASP A 9 1.40 2.25 15.51
N LEU A 10 2.01 1.87 14.38
CA LEU A 10 1.48 0.82 13.49
C LEU A 10 1.27 -0.51 14.22
N ALA A 11 2.20 -0.91 15.08
CA ALA A 11 2.10 -2.16 15.83
C ALA A 11 0.97 -2.18 16.87
N LYS A 12 0.43 -1.01 17.25
CA LYS A 12 -0.71 -0.88 18.15
C LYS A 12 -2.04 -0.80 17.39
N LYS A 13 -2.03 -0.66 16.07
CA LYS A 13 -3.26 -0.59 15.28
C LYS A 13 -3.88 -1.97 15.21
N GLU A 14 -5.10 -2.05 15.71
CA GLU A 14 -5.94 -3.25 15.62
C GLU A 14 -7.12 -2.92 14.71
N GLY A 15 -7.51 -3.89 13.90
CA GLY A 15 -8.69 -3.82 13.06
C GLY A 15 -9.07 -5.22 12.60
N ASP A 16 -10.34 -5.43 12.27
CA ASP A 16 -10.85 -6.75 11.86
C ASP A 16 -10.07 -7.29 10.65
N HIS A 17 -9.66 -6.39 9.75
CA HIS A 17 -8.81 -6.69 8.61
C HIS A 17 -7.68 -5.67 8.49
N CYS A 18 -6.45 -6.18 8.43
CA CYS A 18 -5.26 -5.37 8.19
C CYS A 18 -4.51 -5.89 6.96
N VAL A 19 -4.14 -4.97 6.07
CA VAL A 19 -3.36 -5.26 4.86
C VAL A 19 -2.06 -4.49 4.91
N SER A 20 -0.94 -5.18 4.69
CA SER A 20 0.37 -4.58 4.52
C SER A 20 0.88 -4.90 3.12
N ILE A 21 1.23 -3.87 2.35
CA ILE A 21 1.77 -4.01 0.99
C ILE A 21 3.16 -3.40 0.96
N TYR A 22 4.13 -4.16 0.44
CA TYR A 22 5.50 -3.71 0.24
C TYR A 22 5.83 -3.75 -1.25
N LEU A 23 6.29 -2.63 -1.78
CA LEU A 23 6.56 -2.44 -3.20
C LEU A 23 7.95 -1.81 -3.39
N PRO A 24 8.90 -2.49 -4.05
CA PRO A 24 10.08 -1.83 -4.58
C PRO A 24 9.68 -0.76 -5.60
N THR A 25 10.19 0.46 -5.44
CA THR A 25 9.92 1.60 -6.34
C THR A 25 11.20 2.15 -6.94
N HIS A 26 11.06 2.91 -8.02
CA HIS A 26 12.19 3.44 -8.76
C HIS A 26 12.22 4.97 -8.65
N LYS A 27 13.43 5.54 -8.46
CA LYS A 27 13.61 6.99 -8.32
C LYS A 27 13.48 7.75 -9.64
N ALA A 28 13.82 7.11 -10.76
CA ALA A 28 13.84 7.71 -12.09
C ALA A 28 13.86 6.62 -13.18
N GLY A 29 13.58 7.01 -14.42
CA GLY A 29 13.61 6.12 -15.58
C GLY A 29 12.24 5.58 -15.97
N GLU A 30 12.20 4.77 -17.03
CA GLU A 30 10.96 4.15 -17.55
C GLU A 30 10.33 3.20 -16.52
N GLU A 31 11.11 2.67 -15.58
CA GLU A 31 10.66 1.77 -14.52
C GLU A 31 9.64 2.43 -13.57
N VAL A 32 9.69 3.76 -13.40
CA VAL A 32 8.70 4.51 -12.59
C VAL A 32 7.30 4.38 -13.15
N GLN A 33 7.16 4.25 -14.48
CA GLN A 33 5.86 4.08 -15.14
C GLN A 33 5.26 2.71 -14.84
N GLN A 34 6.07 1.74 -14.41
CA GLN A 34 5.61 0.40 -14.05
C GLN A 34 5.21 0.29 -12.57
N ASP A 35 5.67 1.19 -11.70
CA ASP A 35 5.36 1.14 -10.27
C ASP A 35 3.83 1.18 -9.97
N PRO A 36 2.99 1.99 -10.65
CA PRO A 36 1.53 1.91 -10.50
C PRO A 36 0.97 0.54 -10.93
N ILE A 37 1.52 -0.05 -11.98
CA ILE A 37 1.09 -1.37 -12.48
C ILE A 37 1.41 -2.45 -11.45
N ARG A 38 2.59 -2.38 -10.82
CA ARG A 38 2.99 -3.29 -9.74
C ARG A 38 2.08 -3.14 -8.52
N LEU A 39 1.75 -1.91 -8.11
CA LEU A 39 0.79 -1.70 -7.03
C LEU A 39 -0.59 -2.27 -7.36
N LYS A 40 -1.08 -2.07 -8.60
CA LYS A 40 -2.35 -2.66 -9.05
C LYS A 40 -2.35 -4.18 -8.91
N ASN A 41 -1.26 -4.84 -9.31
CA ASN A 41 -1.14 -6.30 -9.18
C ASN A 41 -1.13 -6.75 -7.71
N LEU A 42 -0.45 -6.02 -6.83
CA LEU A 42 -0.43 -6.31 -5.39
C LEU A 42 -1.82 -6.10 -4.76
N LEU A 43 -2.56 -5.07 -5.17
CA LEU A 43 -3.94 -4.85 -4.74
C LEU A 43 -4.86 -5.98 -5.21
N SER A 44 -4.70 -6.48 -6.43
CA SER A 44 -5.44 -7.66 -6.89
C SER A 44 -5.13 -8.90 -6.03
N GLN A 45 -3.87 -9.12 -5.67
CA GLN A 45 -3.50 -10.23 -4.76
C GLN A 45 -4.10 -10.05 -3.36
N ALA A 46 -4.13 -8.82 -2.84
CA ALA A 46 -4.76 -8.53 -1.56
C ALA A 46 -6.27 -8.80 -1.58
N VAL A 47 -6.96 -8.45 -2.68
CA VAL A 47 -8.39 -8.76 -2.87
C VAL A 47 -8.63 -10.27 -2.80
N GLU A 48 -7.85 -11.07 -3.53
CA GLU A 48 -8.01 -12.53 -3.52
C GLU A 48 -7.75 -13.12 -2.13
N GLN A 49 -6.69 -12.67 -1.44
CA GLN A 49 -6.39 -13.12 -0.07
C GLN A 49 -7.48 -12.73 0.95
N LEU A 50 -8.17 -11.61 0.76
CA LEU A 50 -9.29 -11.21 1.62
C LEU A 50 -10.55 -12.02 1.30
N LYS A 51 -10.82 -12.32 0.02
CA LYS A 51 -11.92 -13.19 -0.39
C LYS A 51 -11.75 -14.62 0.15
N ASP A 52 -10.53 -15.15 0.14
CA ASP A 52 -10.19 -16.45 0.73
C ASP A 52 -10.45 -16.50 2.25
N ARG A 53 -10.52 -15.34 2.90
CA ARG A 53 -10.88 -15.17 4.32
C ARG A 53 -12.36 -14.84 4.54
N GLU A 54 -13.18 -15.00 3.50
CA GLU A 54 -14.63 -14.74 3.52
C GLU A 54 -15.02 -13.28 3.83
N VAL A 55 -14.09 -12.33 3.60
CA VAL A 55 -14.39 -10.90 3.73
C VAL A 55 -15.33 -10.47 2.61
N ARG A 56 -16.35 -9.66 2.94
CA ARG A 56 -17.37 -9.28 1.96
C ARG A 56 -16.79 -8.35 0.91
N GLU A 57 -17.18 -8.50 -0.35
CA GLU A 57 -16.65 -7.67 -1.46
C GLU A 57 -16.78 -6.16 -1.20
N GLN A 58 -17.90 -5.73 -0.63
CA GLN A 58 -18.11 -4.32 -0.24
C GLN A 58 -17.11 -3.84 0.81
N GLU A 59 -16.73 -4.68 1.78
CA GLU A 59 -15.74 -4.35 2.80
C GLU A 59 -14.34 -4.29 2.20
N ILE A 60 -14.00 -5.22 1.29
CA ILE A 60 -12.72 -5.21 0.56
C ILE A 60 -12.59 -3.92 -0.26
N ASP A 61 -13.66 -3.53 -0.94
CA ASP A 61 -13.68 -2.31 -1.75
C ASP A 61 -13.51 -1.06 -0.90
N GLN A 62 -14.18 -0.98 0.26
CA GLN A 62 -14.01 0.12 1.21
C GLN A 62 -12.59 0.16 1.78
N LEU A 63 -12.05 -1.00 2.18
CA LEU A 63 -10.73 -1.13 2.77
C LEU A 63 -9.63 -0.66 1.81
N LEU A 64 -9.72 -1.02 0.53
CA LEU A 64 -8.67 -0.75 -0.45
C LEU A 64 -8.88 0.55 -1.27
N ASP A 65 -9.94 1.31 -1.00
CA ASP A 65 -10.31 2.51 -1.78
C ASP A 65 -9.19 3.56 -1.82
N GLU A 66 -8.64 3.93 -0.66
CA GLU A 66 -7.54 4.90 -0.57
C GLU A 66 -6.28 4.44 -1.31
N ALA A 67 -5.96 3.15 -1.25
CA ALA A 67 -4.84 2.58 -1.98
C ALA A 67 -5.06 2.61 -3.51
N ARG A 68 -6.30 2.38 -3.97
CA ARG A 68 -6.66 2.46 -5.39
C ARG A 68 -6.54 3.88 -5.91
N LYS A 69 -6.93 4.89 -5.12
CA LYS A 69 -6.77 6.32 -5.48
C LYS A 69 -5.31 6.72 -5.75
N LEU A 70 -4.33 6.01 -5.19
CA LEU A 70 -2.92 6.25 -5.51
C LEU A 70 -2.57 5.88 -6.96
N LEU A 71 -3.23 4.88 -7.55
CA LEU A 71 -2.99 4.46 -8.94
C LEU A 71 -3.26 5.60 -9.92
N ASP A 72 -4.29 6.39 -9.64
CA ASP A 72 -4.75 7.51 -10.47
C ASP A 72 -4.08 8.85 -10.10
N ASN A 73 -3.02 8.83 -9.28
CA ASN A 73 -2.31 10.03 -8.85
C ASN A 73 -0.88 10.09 -9.43
N PRO A 74 -0.69 10.61 -10.66
CA PRO A 74 0.63 10.74 -11.27
C PRO A 74 1.65 11.52 -10.42
N LYS A 75 1.21 12.49 -9.60
CA LYS A 75 2.11 13.27 -8.74
C LYS A 75 2.67 12.44 -7.59
N PHE A 76 1.93 11.45 -7.11
CA PHE A 76 2.39 10.52 -6.09
C PHE A 76 3.62 9.71 -6.56
N TRP A 77 3.56 9.21 -7.80
CA TRP A 77 4.62 8.38 -8.40
C TRP A 77 5.86 9.16 -8.83
N ARG A 78 5.74 10.48 -9.02
CA ARG A 78 6.88 11.37 -9.37
C ARG A 78 7.92 11.53 -8.26
N HIS A 79 7.60 11.17 -7.02
CA HIS A 79 8.45 11.38 -5.85
C HIS A 79 8.84 10.06 -5.17
N ASN A 80 8.97 8.98 -5.91
CA ASN A 80 9.31 7.68 -5.34
C ASN A 80 10.77 7.62 -4.85
N GLU A 81 10.96 6.92 -3.73
CA GLU A 81 12.30 6.53 -3.26
C GLU A 81 12.65 5.15 -3.85
N LYS A 82 13.25 4.23 -3.06
CA LYS A 82 13.54 2.86 -3.52
C LYS A 82 12.47 1.86 -3.11
N GLY A 83 11.57 2.25 -2.21
CA GLY A 83 10.49 1.40 -1.72
C GLY A 83 9.27 2.22 -1.28
N LEU A 84 8.12 1.55 -1.30
CA LEU A 84 6.84 2.04 -0.81
C LEU A 84 6.20 0.95 0.05
N ALA A 85 5.82 1.29 1.28
CA ALA A 85 5.03 0.45 2.16
C ALA A 85 3.66 1.08 2.38
N LEU A 86 2.58 0.30 2.28
CA LEU A 86 1.22 0.72 2.60
C LEU A 86 0.71 -0.14 3.75
N PHE A 87 0.09 0.50 4.73
CA PHE A 87 -0.57 -0.14 5.86
C PHE A 87 -2.02 0.33 5.88
N ILE A 88 -2.94 -0.63 5.82
CA ILE A 88 -4.36 -0.38 5.60
C ILE A 88 -5.13 -1.16 6.65
N SER A 89 -6.04 -0.49 7.34
CA SER A 89 -7.07 -1.09 8.19
C SER A 89 -8.41 -0.42 7.90
N GLY A 90 -9.50 -0.88 8.53
CA GLY A 90 -10.84 -0.34 8.29
C GLY A 90 -10.95 1.18 8.50
N ASP A 91 -10.19 1.72 9.46
CA ASP A 91 -10.25 3.13 9.83
C ASP A 91 -9.03 3.95 9.39
N ASP A 92 -7.93 3.28 9.02
CA ASP A 92 -6.65 3.94 8.76
C ASP A 92 -6.01 3.53 7.44
N PHE A 93 -5.44 4.53 6.78
CA PHE A 93 -4.60 4.35 5.61
C PHE A 93 -3.30 5.14 5.79
N GLU A 94 -2.18 4.43 5.83
CA GLU A 94 -0.86 5.03 5.93
C GLU A 94 0.08 4.48 4.86
N PHE A 95 0.94 5.36 4.33
CA PHE A 95 2.01 4.93 3.43
C PHE A 95 3.35 5.56 3.81
N TYR A 96 4.41 4.82 3.54
CA TYR A 96 5.78 5.24 3.83
C TYR A 96 6.66 5.02 2.61
N ARG A 97 7.35 6.09 2.19
CA ARG A 97 8.45 5.98 1.22
C ARG A 97 9.73 5.63 1.95
N ILE A 98 10.46 4.67 1.41
CA ILE A 98 11.59 4.03 2.08
C ILE A 98 12.83 4.15 1.19
N PRO A 99 14.00 4.51 1.77
CA PRO A 99 15.21 4.76 0.99
C PRO A 99 15.91 3.48 0.51
N HIS A 100 15.36 2.30 0.85
CA HIS A 100 15.84 0.97 0.48
C HIS A 100 14.71 0.16 -0.15
N ALA A 101 15.05 -0.70 -1.11
CA ALA A 101 14.13 -1.71 -1.64
C ALA A 101 14.03 -2.89 -0.66
N PHE A 102 12.89 -3.57 -0.65
CA PHE A 102 12.64 -4.79 0.12
C PHE A 102 13.16 -6.03 -0.60
#